data_AF-A0A9P6ZF74-F1
#
_entry.id   AF-A0A9P6ZF74-F1
#
_cell.length_a   1.000
_cell.length_b   1.000
_cell.length_c   1.000
_cell.angle_alpha   90.00
_cell.angle_beta   90.00
_cell.angle_gamma   90.00
#
_symmetry.space_group_name_H-M   'P 1'
#
loop_
_entity.id
_entity.type
_entity.pdbx_description
1 polymer ?
#
loop_
_entity_poly.entity_id
_entity_poly.type
_entity_poly.pdbx_seq_one_letter_code
_entity_poly.pdbx_strand_id
1 'polypeptide(L)'
;MALASKTSKPQLEGLVIQCLFELSRANLSGTAIQTALEKYNTLAPIQVPPRPTLDYTEVVGYASLGKFALLKYSRRDILAKPWAVPENREMAAKFFKVLRSHKELTRLNIEISRLSAWVDFEEKEILSAIDALNAVDSNLLAAELQMHYVQQHRLNNVHRARLHRTSQLSGYTGPPLFALLEREETDDKGDDEDEDKGSDELLDEASRLEDTISRIVLQ
;
A
#
# COMPACT_ATOMS: atom_id res chain seq x y z
N MET A 1 10.43 -17.72 60.83
CA MET A 1 11.44 -17.71 59.74
C MET A 1 10.69 -18.06 58.46
N ALA A 2 10.30 -17.02 57.71
CA ALA A 2 9.17 -17.07 56.78
C ALA A 2 9.49 -17.77 55.46
N LEU A 3 8.52 -18.57 55.02
CA LEU A 3 8.45 -19.33 53.77
C LEU A 3 8.57 -18.38 52.57
N ALA A 4 9.71 -18.38 51.88
CA ALA A 4 9.82 -17.80 50.55
C ALA A 4 9.05 -18.68 49.57
N SER A 5 7.86 -18.20 49.19
CA SER A 5 6.95 -18.79 48.23
C SER A 5 7.66 -19.11 46.91
N LYS A 6 7.65 -20.39 46.51
CA LYS A 6 7.96 -20.85 45.15
C LYS A 6 7.03 -20.15 44.16
N THR A 7 7.50 -19.07 43.53
CA THR A 7 6.78 -18.46 42.40
C THR A 7 6.82 -19.44 41.23
N SER A 8 5.66 -19.96 40.87
CA SER A 8 5.47 -21.01 39.87
C SER A 8 5.80 -20.49 38.47
N LYS A 9 6.56 -21.27 37.68
CA LYS A 9 6.90 -21.05 36.26
C LYS A 9 5.82 -20.32 35.40
N PRO A 10 4.52 -20.66 35.47
CA PRO A 10 3.45 -19.95 34.76
C PRO A 10 3.28 -18.47 35.10
N GLN A 11 3.60 -18.03 36.32
CA GLN A 11 3.44 -16.61 36.72
C GLN A 11 4.42 -15.70 35.98
N LEU A 12 5.64 -16.20 35.73
CA LEU A 12 6.67 -15.42 35.05
C LEU A 12 6.51 -15.46 33.53
N GLU A 13 6.04 -16.59 32.99
CA GLU A 13 5.55 -16.65 31.60
C GLU A 13 4.38 -15.68 31.39
N GLY A 14 3.46 -15.59 32.36
CA GLY A 14 2.39 -14.58 32.39
C GLY A 14 2.91 -13.15 32.42
N LEU A 15 3.91 -12.84 33.25
CA LEU A 15 4.53 -11.51 33.34
C LEU A 15 5.28 -11.11 32.05
N VAL A 16 5.94 -12.07 31.41
CA VAL A 16 6.61 -11.87 30.12
C VAL A 16 5.59 -11.65 29.01
N ILE A 17 4.54 -12.47 28.94
CA ILE A 17 3.44 -12.32 27.98
C ILE A 17 2.75 -10.98 28.22
N GLN A 18 2.56 -10.57 29.48
CA GLN A 18 1.97 -9.28 29.82
C GLN A 18 2.88 -8.10 29.46
N CYS A 19 4.19 -8.18 29.73
CA CYS A 19 5.16 -7.19 29.30
C CYS A 19 5.18 -7.06 27.77
N LEU A 20 5.16 -8.17 27.04
CA LEU A 20 5.13 -8.23 25.58
C LEU A 20 3.79 -7.77 24.98
N PHE A 21 2.67 -8.10 25.63
CA PHE A 21 1.34 -7.62 25.26
C PHE A 21 1.26 -6.10 25.43
N GLU A 22 1.74 -5.56 26.56
CA GLU A 22 1.81 -4.11 26.77
C GLU A 22 2.79 -3.45 25.80
N LEU A 23 3.92 -4.08 25.44
CA LEU A 23 4.82 -3.59 24.39
C LEU A 23 4.14 -3.54 23.00
N SER A 24 3.31 -4.54 22.68
CA SER A 24 2.57 -4.57 21.42
C SER A 24 1.37 -3.61 21.39
N ARG A 25 0.76 -3.37 22.55
CA ARG A 25 -0.41 -2.50 22.73
C ARG A 25 0.00 -1.04 22.82
N ALA A 26 1.12 -0.76 23.48
CA ALA A 26 1.66 0.55 23.74
C ALA A 26 2.87 0.79 22.85
N ASN A 27 2.63 1.02 21.56
CA ASN A 27 3.62 1.48 20.60
C ASN A 27 4.40 2.75 21.02
N LEU A 28 4.31 3.26 22.27
CA LEU A 28 4.97 4.48 22.77
C LEU A 28 5.06 4.76 24.31
N SER A 29 4.68 3.90 25.28
CA SER A 29 4.80 4.28 26.72
C SER A 29 6.04 3.70 27.44
N GLY A 30 7.19 4.38 27.35
CA GLY A 30 8.48 3.94 27.89
C GLY A 30 8.51 3.61 29.39
N THR A 31 7.66 4.26 30.20
CA THR A 31 7.62 4.06 31.66
C THR A 31 7.06 2.69 32.06
N ALA A 32 6.00 2.22 31.39
CA ALA A 32 5.40 0.92 31.67
C ALA A 32 6.37 -0.24 31.34
N ILE A 33 7.17 -0.07 30.27
CA ILE A 33 8.18 -1.03 29.83
C ILE A 33 9.30 -1.13 30.87
N GLN A 34 9.80 0.01 31.37
CA GLN A 34 10.84 0.04 32.39
C GLN A 34 10.40 -0.66 33.69
N THR A 35 9.20 -0.35 34.19
CA THR A 35 8.68 -0.99 35.41
C THR A 35 8.48 -2.51 35.25
N ALA A 36 8.00 -2.95 34.09
CA ALA A 36 7.85 -4.38 33.80
C ALA A 36 9.21 -5.08 33.67
N LEU A 37 10.20 -4.43 33.06
CA LEU A 37 11.56 -4.93 32.91
C LEU A 37 12.27 -5.08 34.26
N GLU A 38 12.15 -4.10 35.16
CA GLU A 38 12.68 -4.17 36.53
C GLU A 38 12.09 -5.36 37.31
N LYS A 39 10.77 -5.56 37.21
CA LYS A 39 10.10 -6.72 37.83
C LYS A 39 10.56 -8.05 37.22
N TYR A 40 10.82 -8.10 35.92
CA TYR A 40 11.38 -9.30 35.30
C TYR A 40 12.81 -9.57 35.81
N ASN A 41 13.68 -8.56 35.78
CA ASN A 41 15.10 -8.70 36.12
C ASN A 41 15.31 -9.08 37.58
N THR A 42 14.45 -8.63 38.50
CA THR A 42 14.47 -9.05 39.91
C THR A 42 14.09 -10.52 40.10
N LEU A 43 13.18 -11.05 39.29
CA LEU A 43 12.68 -12.43 39.41
C LEU A 43 13.46 -13.45 38.56
N ALA A 44 14.15 -13.01 37.50
CA ALA A 44 14.92 -13.86 36.59
C ALA A 44 16.00 -14.75 37.27
N PRO A 45 16.84 -14.25 38.20
CA PRO A 45 17.88 -15.06 38.85
C PRO A 45 17.31 -16.06 39.89
N ILE A 46 16.09 -15.83 40.38
CA ILE A 46 15.41 -16.68 41.39
C ILE A 46 14.79 -17.91 40.73
N GLN A 47 14.74 -17.97 39.40
CA GLN A 47 14.11 -19.07 38.68
C GLN A 47 14.94 -20.36 38.72
N VAL A 48 14.23 -21.48 38.52
CA VAL A 48 14.84 -22.80 38.31
C VAL A 48 14.40 -23.30 36.93
N PRO A 49 15.30 -23.34 35.92
CA PRO A 49 16.69 -22.87 35.94
C PRO A 49 16.81 -21.33 35.97
N PRO A 50 17.93 -20.78 36.47
CA PRO A 50 18.18 -19.34 36.48
C PRO A 50 18.10 -18.77 35.06
N ARG A 51 17.48 -17.59 34.91
CA ARG A 51 17.34 -16.93 33.60
C ARG A 51 18.15 -15.63 33.54
N PRO A 52 18.64 -15.25 32.35
CA PRO A 52 19.36 -14.00 32.17
C PRO A 52 18.43 -12.79 32.33
N THR A 53 18.97 -11.70 32.85
CA THR A 53 18.32 -10.38 32.86
C THR A 53 18.28 -9.81 31.45
N LEU A 54 17.29 -8.95 31.18
CA LEU A 54 17.10 -8.28 29.89
C LEU A 54 17.40 -6.79 30.02
N ASP A 55 18.05 -6.23 29.00
CA ASP A 55 18.25 -4.79 28.87
C ASP A 55 17.10 -4.15 28.06
N TYR A 56 16.86 -2.86 28.29
CA TYR A 56 15.82 -2.10 27.59
C TYR A 56 16.08 -2.06 26.08
N THR A 57 17.33 -1.92 25.65
CA THR A 57 17.68 -1.90 24.21
C THR A 57 17.35 -3.23 23.54
N GLU A 58 17.60 -4.35 24.23
CA GLU A 58 17.23 -5.68 23.75
C GLU A 58 15.71 -5.81 23.62
N VAL A 59 14.94 -5.34 24.61
CA VAL A 59 13.47 -5.38 24.60
C VAL A 59 12.90 -4.63 23.42
N VAL A 60 13.41 -3.44 23.13
CA VAL A 60 13.02 -2.66 21.93
C VAL A 60 13.45 -3.39 20.65
N GLY A 61 14.64 -3.98 20.63
CA GLY A 61 15.09 -4.85 19.54
C GLY A 61 14.16 -6.04 19.29
N TYR A 62 13.58 -6.63 20.35
CA TYR A 62 12.60 -7.72 20.24
C TYR A 62 11.21 -7.23 19.84
N ALA A 63 10.80 -6.02 20.20
CA ALA A 63 9.56 -5.41 19.71
C ALA A 63 9.62 -5.20 18.18
N SER A 64 10.80 -4.90 17.62
CA SER A 64 11.00 -4.87 16.15
C SER A 64 10.90 -6.25 15.48
N LEU A 65 11.19 -7.33 16.22
CA LEU A 65 10.92 -8.73 15.81
C LEU A 65 9.40 -9.06 15.93
N GLY A 66 8.60 -8.09 16.38
CA GLY A 66 7.21 -8.15 16.80
C GLY A 66 6.20 -8.53 15.74
N LYS A 67 6.18 -9.82 15.40
CA LYS A 67 4.96 -10.66 15.41
C LYS A 67 5.17 -12.01 16.11
N PHE A 68 6.36 -12.28 16.64
CA PHE A 68 6.74 -13.61 17.12
C PHE A 68 7.49 -13.62 18.46
N ALA A 69 7.30 -12.64 19.34
CA ALA A 69 7.97 -12.63 20.65
C ALA A 69 7.62 -13.87 21.52
N LEU A 70 6.50 -14.54 21.22
CA LEU A 70 6.13 -15.86 21.77
C LEU A 70 7.20 -16.94 21.49
N LEU A 71 7.97 -16.79 20.40
CA LEU A 71 8.97 -17.76 19.93
C LEU A 71 10.29 -17.71 20.72
N LYS A 72 10.61 -16.59 21.39
CA LYS A 72 11.82 -16.43 22.20
C LYS A 72 11.88 -17.44 23.34
N TYR A 73 10.73 -17.74 23.95
CA TYR A 73 10.62 -18.71 25.03
C TYR A 73 10.13 -20.08 24.57
N SER A 74 9.94 -20.26 23.26
CA SER A 74 9.70 -21.59 22.69
C SER A 74 10.99 -22.41 22.82
N ARG A 75 10.85 -23.72 23.04
CA ARG A 75 11.95 -24.64 23.34
C ARG A 75 12.95 -24.87 22.20
N ARG A 76 12.94 -24.06 21.12
CA ARG A 76 13.64 -24.32 19.86
C ARG A 76 14.73 -23.30 19.50
N ASP A 77 15.23 -22.55 20.49
CA ASP A 77 16.34 -21.60 20.33
C ASP A 77 16.24 -20.77 19.04
N ILE A 78 15.08 -20.12 18.92
CA ILE A 78 14.69 -19.44 17.69
C ILE A 78 15.52 -18.17 17.48
N LEU A 79 16.05 -17.59 18.56
CA LEU A 79 16.94 -16.44 18.50
C LEU A 79 18.33 -16.79 17.96
N ALA A 80 18.79 -18.04 18.09
CA ALA A 80 20.05 -18.48 17.48
C ALA A 80 19.93 -18.72 15.96
N LYS A 81 18.72 -18.61 15.38
CA LYS A 81 18.54 -18.80 13.95
C LYS A 81 19.06 -17.59 13.17
N PRO A 82 19.73 -17.79 12.01
CA PRO A 82 20.25 -16.70 11.20
C PRO A 82 19.20 -15.66 10.80
N TRP A 83 17.93 -16.04 10.65
CA TRP A 83 16.83 -15.12 10.32
C TRP A 83 16.31 -14.31 11.52
N ALA A 84 16.74 -14.60 12.76
CA ALA A 84 16.37 -13.80 13.94
C ALA A 84 17.31 -12.60 14.14
N VAL A 85 18.53 -12.69 13.60
CA VAL A 85 19.54 -11.62 13.60
C VAL A 85 18.98 -10.38 12.85
N PRO A 86 18.96 -9.19 13.47
CA PRO A 86 18.39 -7.98 12.87
C PRO A 86 18.95 -7.64 11.48
N GLU A 87 20.27 -7.71 11.32
CA GLU A 87 20.99 -7.37 10.09
C GLU A 87 20.58 -8.32 8.95
N ASN A 88 20.51 -9.62 9.25
CA ASN A 88 20.09 -10.64 8.29
C ASN A 88 18.62 -10.46 7.90
N ARG A 89 17.75 -10.04 8.83
CA ARG A 89 16.33 -9.74 8.54
C ARG A 89 16.20 -8.55 7.61
N GLU A 90 16.94 -7.48 7.89
CA GLU A 90 16.91 -6.29 7.05
C GLU A 90 17.41 -6.61 5.64
N MET A 91 18.52 -7.36 5.55
CA MET A 91 19.05 -7.84 4.27
C MET A 91 18.05 -8.75 3.55
N ALA A 92 17.42 -9.69 4.26
CA ALA A 92 16.41 -10.58 3.69
C ALA A 92 15.19 -9.79 3.20
N ALA A 93 14.71 -8.80 3.96
CA ALA A 93 13.61 -7.95 3.56
C ALA A 93 13.93 -7.16 2.28
N LYS A 94 15.14 -6.57 2.21
CA LYS A 94 15.64 -5.89 1.00
C LYS A 94 15.73 -6.87 -0.17
N PHE A 95 16.33 -8.03 0.04
CA PHE A 95 16.45 -9.09 -0.98
C PHE A 95 15.09 -9.54 -1.51
N PHE A 96 14.12 -9.82 -0.63
CA PHE A 96 12.79 -10.24 -1.05
C PHE A 96 11.98 -9.10 -1.68
N LYS A 97 12.20 -7.84 -1.29
CA LYS A 97 11.62 -6.69 -2.00
C LYS A 97 12.11 -6.64 -3.44
N VAL A 98 13.42 -6.81 -3.67
CA VAL A 98 14.00 -6.88 -5.03
C VAL A 98 13.46 -8.10 -5.77
N LEU A 99 13.44 -9.28 -5.15
CA LEU A 99 12.92 -10.49 -5.81
C LEU A 99 11.46 -10.34 -6.21
N ARG A 100 10.63 -9.72 -5.35
CA ARG A 100 9.23 -9.45 -5.64
C ARG A 100 9.04 -8.35 -6.66
N SER A 101 9.88 -7.31 -6.67
CA SER A 101 9.75 -6.22 -7.63
C SER A 101 9.88 -6.72 -9.08
N HIS A 102 10.77 -7.69 -9.34
CA HIS A 102 10.87 -8.31 -10.66
C HIS A 102 9.58 -9.02 -11.08
N LYS A 103 8.95 -9.77 -10.16
CA LYS A 103 7.66 -10.42 -10.44
C LYS A 103 6.54 -9.41 -10.61
N GLU A 104 6.56 -8.36 -9.80
CA GLU A 104 5.60 -7.28 -9.84
C GLU A 104 5.68 -6.52 -11.16
N LEU A 105 6.87 -6.27 -11.70
CA LEU A 105 7.04 -5.68 -13.03
C LEU A 105 6.33 -6.50 -14.11
N THR A 106 6.52 -7.83 -14.12
CA THR A 106 5.82 -8.71 -15.05
C THR A 106 4.30 -8.64 -14.88
N ARG A 107 3.81 -8.58 -13.63
CA ARG A 107 2.37 -8.48 -13.35
C ARG A 107 1.81 -7.13 -13.82
N LEU A 108 2.49 -6.02 -13.50
CA LEU A 108 2.08 -4.67 -13.86
C LEU A 108 1.99 -4.48 -15.38
N ASN A 109 2.89 -5.09 -16.17
CA ASN A 109 2.80 -5.05 -17.63
C ASN A 109 1.45 -5.59 -18.16
N ILE A 110 0.93 -6.65 -17.52
CA ILE A 110 -0.37 -7.25 -17.86
C ILE A 110 -1.51 -6.38 -17.33
N GLU A 111 -1.40 -5.89 -16.09
CA GLU A 111 -2.43 -5.06 -15.45
C GLU A 111 -2.62 -3.73 -16.18
N ILE A 112 -1.55 -3.08 -16.63
CA ILE A 112 -1.58 -1.85 -17.45
C ILE A 112 -2.42 -2.08 -18.72
N SER A 113 -2.16 -3.18 -19.42
CA SER A 113 -2.90 -3.53 -20.65
C SER A 113 -4.37 -3.82 -20.37
N ARG A 114 -4.65 -4.56 -19.29
CA ARG A 114 -6.02 -4.88 -18.87
C ARG A 114 -6.81 -3.64 -18.47
N LEU A 115 -6.18 -2.72 -17.73
CA LEU A 115 -6.81 -1.48 -17.30
C LEU A 115 -7.14 -0.61 -18.51
N SER A 116 -6.23 -0.49 -19.48
CA SER A 116 -6.52 0.23 -20.72
C SER A 116 -7.70 -0.38 -21.47
N ALA A 117 -7.69 -1.70 -21.67
CA ALA A 117 -8.78 -2.40 -22.36
C ALA A 117 -10.12 -2.26 -21.62
N TRP A 118 -10.10 -2.26 -20.28
CA TRP A 118 -11.30 -2.08 -19.46
C TRP A 118 -11.86 -0.66 -19.59
N VAL A 119 -11.01 0.37 -19.56
CA VAL A 119 -11.42 1.76 -19.76
C VAL A 119 -12.07 1.96 -21.13
N ASP A 120 -11.49 1.39 -22.19
CA ASP A 120 -12.04 1.51 -23.55
C ASP A 120 -13.32 0.69 -23.74
N PHE A 121 -13.44 -0.44 -23.04
CA PHE A 121 -14.66 -1.24 -23.03
C PHE A 121 -15.79 -0.51 -22.30
N GLU A 122 -15.53 0.01 -21.10
CA GLU A 122 -16.52 0.74 -20.29
C GLU A 122 -17.06 1.96 -21.05
N GLU A 123 -16.18 2.74 -21.70
CA GLU A 123 -16.61 3.86 -22.52
C GLU A 123 -17.57 3.45 -23.64
N LYS A 124 -17.26 2.37 -24.36
CA LYS A 124 -18.13 1.86 -25.43
C LYS A 124 -19.49 1.39 -24.90
N GLU A 125 -19.51 0.71 -23.75
CA GLU A 125 -20.74 0.24 -23.14
C GLU A 125 -21.63 1.40 -22.69
N ILE A 126 -21.05 2.45 -22.08
CA ILE A 126 -21.80 3.63 -21.66
C ILE A 126 -22.39 4.36 -22.87
N LEU A 127 -21.60 4.59 -23.92
CA LEU A 127 -22.08 5.25 -25.15
C LEU A 127 -23.18 4.43 -25.83
N SER A 128 -23.00 3.11 -25.95
CA SER A 128 -24.02 2.20 -26.49
C SER A 128 -25.32 2.23 -25.68
N ALA A 129 -25.23 2.30 -24.34
CA ALA A 129 -26.39 2.42 -23.48
C ALA A 129 -27.11 3.77 -23.66
N ILE A 130 -26.37 4.87 -23.84
CA ILE A 130 -26.94 6.18 -24.15
C ILE A 130 -27.69 6.14 -25.48
N ASP A 131 -27.07 5.59 -26.53
CA ASP A 131 -27.70 5.44 -27.86
C ASP A 131 -28.97 4.60 -27.79
N ALA A 132 -28.94 3.48 -27.05
CA ALA A 132 -30.11 2.62 -26.85
C ALA A 132 -31.25 3.32 -26.09
N LEU A 133 -30.94 4.16 -25.10
CA LEU A 133 -31.94 4.93 -24.34
C LEU A 133 -32.56 6.05 -25.18
N ASN A 134 -31.75 6.71 -26.01
CA ASN A 134 -32.22 7.70 -26.97
C ASN A 134 -33.15 7.07 -28.01
N ALA A 135 -32.89 5.84 -28.44
CA ALA A 135 -33.75 5.11 -29.37
C ALA A 135 -35.13 4.72 -28.79
N VAL A 136 -35.28 4.71 -27.46
CA VAL A 136 -36.53 4.36 -26.74
C VAL A 136 -37.22 5.64 -26.18
N ASP A 137 -36.78 6.83 -26.59
CA ASP A 137 -37.27 8.15 -26.13
C ASP A 137 -37.17 8.35 -24.60
N SER A 138 -36.27 7.63 -23.92
CA SER A 138 -36.03 7.74 -22.48
C SER A 138 -35.03 8.86 -22.17
N ASN A 139 -35.37 10.08 -22.59
CA ASN A 139 -34.45 11.21 -22.66
C ASN A 139 -33.89 11.65 -21.30
N LEU A 140 -34.67 11.49 -20.22
CA LEU A 140 -34.22 11.85 -18.87
C LEU A 140 -33.09 10.92 -18.38
N LEU A 141 -33.23 9.61 -18.59
CA LEU A 141 -32.22 8.65 -18.17
C LEU A 141 -30.97 8.72 -19.06
N ALA A 142 -31.16 8.97 -20.36
CA ALA A 142 -30.05 9.23 -21.26
C ALA A 142 -29.25 10.48 -20.85
N ALA A 143 -29.92 11.57 -20.46
CA ALA A 143 -29.26 12.79 -19.99
C ALA A 143 -28.43 12.57 -18.71
N GLU A 144 -28.97 11.84 -17.72
CA GLU A 144 -28.23 11.49 -16.51
C GLU A 144 -27.00 10.62 -16.83
N LEU A 145 -27.16 9.63 -17.72
CA LEU A 145 -26.06 8.75 -18.13
C LEU A 145 -25.00 9.51 -18.92
N GLN A 146 -25.39 10.50 -19.73
CA GLN A 146 -24.49 11.42 -20.42
C GLN A 146 -23.67 12.27 -19.44
N MET A 147 -24.29 12.79 -18.37
CA MET A 147 -23.56 13.52 -17.32
C MET A 147 -22.54 12.63 -16.61
N HIS A 148 -22.93 11.39 -16.29
CA HIS A 148 -22.01 10.41 -15.73
C HIS A 148 -20.86 10.09 -16.70
N TYR A 149 -21.17 9.90 -17.98
CA TYR A 149 -20.17 9.67 -19.04
C TYR A 149 -19.14 10.80 -19.09
N VAL A 150 -19.57 12.07 -19.13
CA VAL A 150 -18.64 13.22 -19.20
C VAL A 150 -17.67 13.23 -18.02
N GLN A 151 -18.16 12.96 -16.81
CA GLN A 151 -17.31 12.91 -15.62
C GLN A 151 -16.32 11.74 -15.68
N GLN A 152 -16.77 10.55 -16.03
CA GLN A 152 -15.91 9.36 -16.14
C GLN A 152 -14.89 9.50 -17.27
N HIS A 153 -15.30 10.03 -18.42
CA HIS A 153 -14.44 10.24 -19.57
C HIS A 153 -13.25 11.16 -19.22
N ARG A 154 -13.48 12.22 -18.44
CA ARG A 154 -12.41 13.11 -17.95
C ARG A 154 -11.39 12.36 -17.09
N LEU A 155 -11.85 11.54 -16.15
CA LEU A 155 -10.97 10.72 -15.30
C LEU A 155 -10.22 9.66 -16.12
N ASN A 156 -10.93 8.99 -17.03
CA ASN A 156 -10.39 7.97 -17.92
C ASN A 156 -9.33 8.55 -18.86
N ASN A 157 -9.46 9.80 -19.31
CA ASN A 157 -8.42 10.45 -20.11
C ASN A 157 -7.13 10.70 -19.30
N VAL A 158 -7.23 11.06 -18.02
CA VAL A 158 -6.05 11.14 -17.13
C VAL A 158 -5.41 9.76 -16.98
N HIS A 159 -6.21 8.71 -16.81
CA HIS A 159 -5.71 7.34 -16.72
C HIS A 159 -5.02 6.91 -18.02
N ARG A 160 -5.62 7.17 -19.20
CA ARG A 160 -5.02 6.90 -20.51
C ARG A 160 -3.68 7.59 -20.68
N ALA A 161 -3.60 8.89 -20.38
CA ALA A 161 -2.36 9.65 -20.48
C ALA A 161 -1.24 9.06 -19.60
N ARG A 162 -1.57 8.66 -18.37
CA ARG A 162 -0.62 8.03 -17.44
C ARG A 162 -0.19 6.63 -17.90
N LEU A 163 -1.13 5.81 -18.37
CA LEU A 163 -0.84 4.48 -18.90
C LEU A 163 0.06 4.56 -20.14
N HIS A 164 -0.25 5.48 -21.05
CA HIS A 164 0.57 5.75 -22.23
C HIS A 164 1.99 6.23 -21.87
N ARG A 165 2.12 7.18 -20.94
CA ARG A 165 3.44 7.59 -20.44
C ARG A 165 4.21 6.42 -19.81
N THR A 166 3.50 5.52 -19.12
CA THR A 166 4.11 4.32 -18.51
C THR A 166 4.60 3.33 -19.56
N SER A 167 3.85 3.14 -20.65
CA SER A 167 4.27 2.24 -21.74
C SER A 167 5.48 2.76 -22.54
N GLN A 168 5.73 4.08 -22.49
CA GLN A 168 6.89 4.70 -23.13
C GLN A 168 8.19 4.58 -22.33
N LEU A 169 8.13 4.09 -21.08
CA LEU A 169 9.34 3.91 -20.27
C LEU A 169 10.24 2.84 -20.86
N SER A 170 11.55 3.07 -20.86
CA SER A 170 12.55 2.15 -21.44
C SER A 170 12.58 0.74 -20.84
N GLY A 171 11.99 0.57 -19.65
CA GLY A 171 11.87 -0.71 -18.96
C GLY A 171 10.52 -1.43 -19.15
N TYR A 172 9.61 -0.87 -19.94
CA TYR A 172 8.32 -1.49 -20.22
C TYR A 172 8.51 -2.66 -21.19
N THR A 173 7.91 -3.81 -20.86
CA THR A 173 7.95 -5.03 -21.69
C THR A 173 6.55 -5.60 -21.90
N GLY A 174 5.52 -4.82 -21.57
CA GLY A 174 4.15 -5.22 -21.81
C GLY A 174 3.74 -5.08 -23.28
N PRO A 175 2.58 -5.61 -23.65
CA PRO A 175 1.98 -5.38 -24.96
C PRO A 175 1.87 -3.89 -25.27
N PRO A 176 2.01 -3.46 -26.53
CA PRO A 176 1.71 -2.09 -26.91
C PRO A 176 0.27 -1.79 -26.52
N LEU A 177 0.08 -0.70 -25.78
CA LEU A 177 -1.24 -0.14 -25.53
C LEU A 177 -1.78 0.29 -26.90
N PHE A 178 -2.91 -0.26 -27.31
CA PHE A 178 -3.48 0.00 -28.64
C PHE A 178 -3.66 1.52 -28.80
N ALA A 179 -2.90 2.09 -29.73
CA ALA A 179 -2.87 3.53 -29.95
C ALA A 179 -4.21 3.99 -30.50
N LEU A 180 -5.07 4.53 -29.65
CA LEU A 180 -6.19 5.40 -30.06
C LEU A 180 -5.68 6.85 -30.20
N LEU A 181 -4.51 7.04 -30.80
CA LEU A 181 -3.98 8.35 -31.22
C LEU A 181 -3.83 8.43 -32.74
N GLU A 182 -4.64 7.67 -33.47
CA GLU A 182 -4.92 7.94 -34.89
C GLU A 182 -6.43 8.07 -35.06
N ARG A 183 -6.96 9.24 -34.68
CA ARG A 183 -8.13 9.78 -35.35
C ARG A 183 -7.72 11.13 -35.90
N GLU A 184 -7.51 11.10 -37.21
CA GLU A 184 -7.05 12.16 -38.07
C GLU A 184 -7.80 13.47 -37.82
N GLU A 185 -7.02 14.54 -37.70
CA GLU A 185 -7.36 15.85 -38.26
C GLU A 185 -7.74 15.64 -39.73
N THR A 186 -9.01 15.31 -40.01
CA THR A 186 -9.54 15.49 -41.35
C THR A 186 -9.92 16.95 -41.48
N ASP A 187 -9.01 17.69 -42.12
CA ASP A 187 -9.19 18.92 -42.87
C ASP A 187 -10.60 18.97 -43.53
N ASP A 188 -11.58 19.54 -42.83
CA ASP A 188 -12.84 19.99 -43.43
C ASP A 188 -12.92 21.50 -43.29
N LYS A 189 -12.65 22.18 -44.40
CA LYS A 189 -12.95 23.60 -44.59
C LYS A 189 -14.47 23.76 -44.63
N GLY A 190 -15.08 23.86 -43.47
CA GLY A 190 -16.42 24.41 -43.29
C GLY A 190 -16.30 25.64 -42.41
N ASP A 191 -16.48 26.82 -42.98
CA ASP A 191 -16.62 28.08 -42.27
C ASP A 191 -17.75 27.96 -41.23
N ASP A 192 -17.42 28.08 -39.94
CA ASP A 192 -18.30 28.61 -38.89
C ASP A 192 -17.41 29.07 -37.72
N GLU A 193 -17.32 30.40 -37.55
CA GLU A 193 -16.64 31.05 -36.45
C GLU A 193 -17.44 30.84 -35.15
N ASP A 194 -17.06 29.85 -34.35
CA ASP A 194 -17.36 29.84 -32.92
C ASP A 194 -16.06 29.57 -32.15
N GLU A 195 -15.45 30.65 -31.64
CA GLU A 195 -14.28 30.60 -30.76
C GLU A 195 -14.64 29.88 -29.44
N ASP A 196 -14.42 28.56 -29.37
CA ASP A 196 -14.41 27.81 -28.12
C ASP A 196 -13.15 28.14 -27.30
N LYS A 197 -13.22 29.25 -26.58
CA LYS A 197 -12.22 29.69 -25.59
C LYS A 197 -12.14 28.79 -24.35
N GLY A 198 -12.94 27.72 -24.26
CA GLY A 198 -12.99 26.82 -23.11
C GLY A 198 -11.86 25.81 -23.03
N SER A 199 -11.15 25.53 -24.14
CA SER A 199 -10.11 24.50 -24.17
C SER A 199 -8.81 24.89 -23.43
N ASP A 200 -8.39 26.16 -23.54
CA ASP A 200 -7.19 26.68 -22.86
C ASP A 200 -7.39 26.83 -21.34
N GLU A 201 -8.60 27.17 -20.89
CA GLU A 201 -8.93 27.30 -19.46
C GLU A 201 -8.95 25.93 -18.74
N LEU A 202 -9.25 24.85 -19.48
CA LEU A 202 -9.33 23.48 -18.94
C LEU A 202 -7.99 22.75 -18.90
N LEU A 203 -7.06 23.08 -19.80
CA LEU A 203 -5.66 22.67 -19.72
C LEU A 203 -4.94 23.31 -18.51
N ASP A 204 -5.32 24.53 -18.13
CA ASP A 204 -4.80 25.20 -16.93
C ASP A 204 -5.27 24.50 -15.64
N GLU A 205 -6.53 24.06 -15.58
CA GLU A 205 -7.07 23.38 -14.40
C GLU A 205 -6.51 21.95 -14.23
N ALA A 206 -6.26 21.23 -15.32
CA ALA A 206 -5.54 19.96 -15.29
C ALA A 206 -4.10 20.12 -14.79
N SER A 207 -3.43 21.21 -15.20
CA SER A 207 -2.09 21.57 -14.73
C SER A 207 -2.09 21.94 -13.23
N ARG A 208 -3.12 22.65 -12.75
CA ARG A 208 -3.31 22.98 -11.32
C ARG A 208 -3.54 21.77 -10.43
N LEU A 209 -4.26 20.76 -10.93
CA LEU A 209 -4.46 19.48 -10.24
C LEU A 209 -3.17 18.66 -10.16
N GLU A 210 -2.32 18.70 -11.19
CA GLU A 210 -0.98 18.07 -11.15
C GLU A 210 -0.05 18.76 -10.14
N ASP A 211 -0.14 20.09 -10.03
CA ASP A 211 0.66 20.89 -9.11
C ASP A 211 0.25 20.68 -7.64
N THR A 212 -1.05 20.54 -7.38
CA THR A 212 -1.57 20.22 -6.03
C THR A 212 -1.21 18.80 -5.60
N ILE A 213 -1.26 17.82 -6.50
CA ILE A 213 -0.85 16.43 -6.19
C ILE A 213 0.65 16.36 -5.89
N SER A 214 1.48 17.05 -6.68
CA SER A 214 2.94 17.12 -6.49
C SER A 214 3.33 17.70 -5.13
N ARG A 215 2.60 18.71 -4.63
CA ARG A 215 2.84 19.31 -3.30
C ARG A 215 2.48 18.41 -2.13
N ILE A 216 1.46 17.56 -2.29
CA ILE A 216 1.03 16.59 -1.27
C ILE A 216 2.02 15.42 -1.16
N VAL A 217 2.69 15.06 -2.27
CA VAL A 217 3.66 13.95 -2.31
C VAL A 217 5.04 14.34 -1.73
N LEU A 218 5.32 15.64 -1.56
CA LEU A 218 6.59 16.17 -1.06
C LEU A 218 6.57 16.61 0.43
N GLN A 219 5.47 16.36 1.15
CA GLN A 219 5.39 16.50 2.63
C GLN A 219 5.51 15.13 3.30
#